data_AF-K1Y773-F1
#
_entry.id   AF-K1Y773-F1
#
_cell.length_a   1.000
_cell.length_b   1.000
_cell.length_c   1.000
_cell.angle_alpha   90.00
_cell.angle_beta   90.00
_cell.angle_gamma   90.00
#
_symmetry.space_group_name_H-M   'P 1'
#
loop_
_entity.id
_entity.type
_entity.pdbx_description
1 polymer ?
#
loop_
_entity_poly.entity_id
_entity_poly.type
_entity_poly.pdbx_seq_one_letter_code
_entity_poly.pdbx_strand_id
1 'polypeptide(L)'
;MKIILVFVIIGVLGIASFASAATLAQRVSGYILLQVQANGEAWYVNPTDSMRYYMKDGAAAYQVMRNFGLGITDADLAKIPSVSSTSAMNASSSICTINATANRLKGRILLQVQQHGEAWYIYPKTCRSIYMKDGQAAYDIMRFLGLGITNADLSLMPVGTLPTVPPITPTLNKRAVVIVYKNVYDALKLDIDNFQNDVFVSLGVKIDIIQLQDSLSYTSLDIRNLLITECQPDGINGCANLEGAVLVGDIPYALYEQPYDSNHLAPFMYFYEDLDASFKQNNLEHYYGYDGYGAHGGPEIYSGWIRSTFPATDLNNHINELRAYFQKHHNFFTKQSVPAKWAVSAVHVPYSAGYNHYLSIPNLGLTVYGIENSIDITPDIADDLAPFKPALLAELSKGPEVAYLHSHGGPASIWDLIASDFSNLVNLPLFMFTWGCANGNFIESEKDSIVLAFIHGKNLGLSFLSKLDSNDIDVYSGNCPDCGTFVNNQFNFFKYYNEGQYVGEAWLNVEHDFAAYKDPSGQPVGDLNLYRLSGPLQRIIMGSPFIYSPTARQ
;
A
#
# COMPACT_ATOMS: atom_id res chain seq x y z
N MET A 1 -43.52 40.40 -83.88
CA MET A 1 -42.39 39.95 -83.04
C MET A 1 -42.43 40.77 -81.76
N LYS A 2 -43.05 40.24 -80.70
CA LYS A 2 -43.28 40.94 -79.41
C LYS A 2 -42.33 40.33 -78.38
N ILE A 3 -41.33 41.10 -77.95
CA ILE A 3 -40.41 40.73 -76.87
C ILE A 3 -41.06 41.18 -75.56
N ILE A 4 -41.45 40.21 -74.73
CA ILE A 4 -41.97 40.45 -73.38
C ILE A 4 -40.78 40.40 -72.43
N LEU A 5 -40.46 41.53 -71.81
CA LEU A 5 -39.44 41.66 -70.77
C LEU A 5 -40.04 41.18 -69.43
N VAL A 6 -39.45 40.14 -68.83
CA VAL A 6 -39.81 39.67 -67.48
C VAL A 6 -38.84 40.31 -66.48
N PHE A 7 -39.36 41.13 -65.58
CA PHE A 7 -38.64 41.64 -64.41
C PHE A 7 -38.64 40.57 -63.31
N VAL A 8 -37.46 40.05 -62.97
CA VAL A 8 -37.25 39.17 -61.80
C VAL A 8 -36.95 40.04 -60.60
N ILE A 9 -37.86 40.07 -59.63
CA ILE A 9 -37.68 40.69 -58.31
C ILE A 9 -36.86 39.71 -57.47
N ILE A 10 -35.57 40.01 -57.24
CA ILE A 10 -34.73 39.30 -56.29
C ILE A 10 -34.97 39.93 -54.91
N GLY A 11 -35.77 39.25 -54.09
CA GLY A 11 -35.95 39.60 -52.68
C GLY A 11 -34.72 39.24 -51.87
N VAL A 12 -34.03 40.24 -51.32
CA VAL A 12 -32.98 40.07 -50.32
C VAL A 12 -33.65 39.73 -48.99
N LEU A 13 -33.75 38.44 -48.66
CA LEU A 13 -34.08 38.00 -47.30
C LEU A 13 -32.85 38.22 -46.40
N GLY A 14 -32.98 39.14 -45.46
CA GLY A 14 -32.05 39.29 -44.34
C GLY A 14 -32.02 38.01 -43.51
N ILE A 15 -30.87 37.33 -43.49
CA ILE A 15 -30.62 36.19 -42.63
C ILE A 15 -30.38 36.75 -41.23
N ALA A 16 -31.42 36.76 -40.39
CA ALA A 16 -31.25 37.02 -38.97
C ALA A 16 -30.39 35.89 -38.38
N SER A 17 -29.17 36.24 -37.96
CA SER A 17 -28.28 35.32 -37.27
C SER A 17 -28.85 35.06 -35.88
N PHE A 18 -29.53 33.92 -35.69
CA PHE A 18 -29.93 33.46 -34.37
C PHE A 18 -28.68 32.96 -33.65
N ALA A 19 -27.99 33.86 -32.94
CA ALA A 19 -26.99 33.47 -31.96
C ALA A 19 -27.70 32.69 -30.86
N SER A 20 -27.51 31.37 -30.83
CA SER A 20 -27.97 30.52 -29.73
C SER A 20 -27.36 31.04 -28.43
N ALA A 21 -28.20 31.49 -27.49
CA ALA A 21 -27.74 31.92 -26.19
C ALA A 21 -27.04 30.74 -25.50
N ALA A 22 -25.77 30.92 -25.11
CA ALA A 22 -25.01 29.88 -24.44
C ALA A 22 -25.77 29.38 -23.20
N THR A 23 -25.92 28.07 -23.05
CA THR A 23 -26.58 27.45 -21.90
C THR A 23 -25.87 27.86 -20.62
N LEU A 24 -26.57 27.80 -19.47
CA LEU A 24 -25.92 28.12 -18.19
C LEU A 24 -24.64 27.29 -17.99
N ALA A 25 -24.69 25.98 -18.25
CA ALA A 25 -23.55 25.07 -18.17
C ALA A 25 -22.36 25.53 -19.02
N GLN A 26 -22.60 26.07 -20.21
CA GLN A 26 -21.54 26.62 -21.07
C GLN A 26 -20.93 27.89 -20.48
N ARG A 27 -21.73 28.76 -19.85
CA ARG A 27 -21.24 29.99 -19.23
C ARG A 27 -20.40 29.75 -17.99
N VAL A 28 -20.76 28.73 -17.21
CA VAL A 28 -20.03 28.36 -15.98
C VAL A 28 -19.11 27.15 -16.16
N SER A 29 -18.83 26.77 -17.40
CA SER A 29 -17.94 25.66 -17.73
C SER A 29 -16.55 25.86 -17.08
N GLY A 30 -16.11 24.88 -16.32
CA GLY A 30 -14.82 24.88 -15.62
C GLY A 30 -14.77 25.70 -14.34
N TYR A 31 -15.87 26.34 -13.95
CA TYR A 31 -15.97 27.01 -12.66
C TYR A 31 -16.34 26.02 -11.54
N ILE A 32 -15.94 26.39 -10.33
CA ILE A 32 -16.57 25.86 -9.12
C ILE A 32 -17.74 26.76 -8.76
N LEU A 33 -18.84 26.15 -8.37
CA LEU A 33 -20.06 26.82 -7.95
C LEU A 33 -20.30 26.54 -6.46
N LEU A 34 -20.73 27.57 -5.73
CA LEU A 34 -21.15 27.46 -4.35
C LEU A 34 -22.65 27.67 -4.25
N GLN A 35 -23.35 26.67 -3.74
CA GLN A 35 -24.79 26.72 -3.55
C GLN A 35 -25.12 27.58 -2.32
N VAL A 36 -25.56 28.82 -2.54
CA VAL A 36 -25.72 29.83 -1.46
C VAL A 36 -27.07 29.77 -0.74
N GLN A 37 -28.01 28.94 -1.21
CA GLN A 37 -29.38 28.83 -0.68
C GLN A 37 -29.62 27.49 0.05
N ALA A 38 -28.57 26.78 0.42
CA ALA A 38 -28.61 25.50 1.14
C ALA A 38 -27.41 25.42 2.10
N ASN A 39 -26.70 24.29 2.16
CA ASN A 39 -25.61 24.08 3.12
C ASN A 39 -24.25 24.60 2.64
N GLY A 40 -24.21 25.34 1.52
CA GLY A 40 -22.96 25.81 0.94
C GLY A 40 -22.23 24.73 0.15
N GLU A 41 -22.96 23.83 -0.49
CA GLU A 41 -22.43 22.74 -1.32
C GLU A 41 -21.55 23.28 -2.45
N ALA A 42 -20.38 22.68 -2.67
CA ALA A 42 -19.46 23.04 -3.74
C ALA A 42 -19.58 22.08 -4.93
N TRP A 43 -19.62 22.62 -6.15
CA TRP A 43 -19.83 21.85 -7.37
C TRP A 43 -18.79 22.23 -8.44
N TYR A 44 -18.06 21.27 -8.99
CA TYR A 44 -17.19 21.51 -10.14
C TYR A 44 -17.95 21.26 -11.44
N VAL A 45 -17.96 22.22 -12.36
CA VAL A 45 -18.58 22.06 -13.69
C VAL A 45 -17.51 21.61 -14.67
N ASN A 46 -17.52 20.34 -15.05
CA ASN A 46 -16.46 19.79 -15.88
C ASN A 46 -16.54 20.32 -17.34
N PRO A 47 -15.46 20.92 -17.88
CA PRO A 47 -15.48 21.46 -19.24
C PRO A 47 -15.70 20.44 -20.36
N THR A 48 -15.46 19.14 -20.12
CA THR A 48 -15.51 18.13 -21.18
C THR A 48 -16.91 17.57 -21.41
N ASP A 49 -17.77 17.54 -20.40
CA ASP A 49 -19.12 16.96 -20.46
C ASP A 49 -20.24 17.95 -20.07
N SER A 50 -19.88 19.15 -19.58
CA SER A 50 -20.83 20.16 -19.09
C SER A 50 -21.71 19.69 -17.92
N MET A 51 -21.29 18.66 -17.20
CA MET A 51 -21.94 18.14 -16.00
C MET A 51 -21.37 18.80 -14.75
N ARG A 52 -22.16 18.88 -13.68
CA ARG A 52 -21.69 19.32 -12.36
C ARG A 52 -21.41 18.15 -11.44
N TYR A 53 -20.31 18.20 -10.72
CA TYR A 53 -19.84 17.16 -9.82
C TYR A 53 -19.77 17.68 -8.40
N TYR A 54 -20.41 16.98 -7.47
CA TYR A 54 -20.48 17.41 -6.08
C TYR A 54 -19.16 17.17 -5.36
N MET A 55 -18.63 18.19 -4.70
CA MET A 55 -17.44 18.14 -3.87
C MET A 55 -17.86 18.41 -2.43
N LYS A 56 -18.32 17.38 -1.74
CA LYS A 56 -18.80 17.49 -0.35
C LYS A 56 -17.68 17.76 0.66
N ASP A 57 -16.47 17.29 0.37
CA ASP A 57 -15.29 17.34 1.24
C ASP A 57 -13.99 17.24 0.40
N GLY A 58 -12.84 17.22 1.08
CA GLY A 58 -11.54 17.05 0.43
C GLY A 58 -11.35 15.72 -0.31
N ALA A 59 -11.95 14.63 0.18
CA ALA A 59 -11.88 13.32 -0.47
C ALA A 59 -12.65 13.33 -1.82
N ALA A 60 -13.85 13.92 -1.85
CA ALA A 60 -14.61 14.10 -3.08
C ALA A 60 -13.89 15.04 -4.06
N ALA A 61 -13.28 16.12 -3.57
CA ALA A 61 -12.46 17.01 -4.41
C ALA A 61 -11.25 16.26 -5.00
N TYR A 62 -10.59 15.41 -4.22
CA TYR A 62 -9.52 14.54 -4.70
C TYR A 62 -9.98 13.60 -5.82
N GLN A 63 -11.15 12.96 -5.66
CA GLN A 63 -11.71 12.11 -6.71
C GLN A 63 -12.03 12.89 -7.99
N VAL A 64 -12.52 14.13 -7.88
CA VAL A 64 -12.71 15.03 -9.02
C VAL A 64 -11.37 15.33 -9.71
N MET A 65 -10.30 15.62 -8.96
CA MET A 65 -8.97 15.84 -9.52
C MET A 65 -8.43 14.61 -10.23
N ARG A 66 -8.56 13.42 -9.62
CA ARG A 66 -8.04 12.16 -10.17
C ARG A 66 -8.75 11.75 -11.47
N ASN A 67 -10.07 11.90 -11.51
CA ASN A 67 -10.89 11.46 -12.65
C ASN A 67 -10.87 12.45 -13.81
N PHE A 68 -10.81 13.76 -13.55
CA PHE A 68 -10.88 14.79 -14.60
C PHE A 68 -9.56 15.50 -14.87
N GLY A 69 -8.52 15.14 -14.13
CA GLY A 69 -7.17 15.64 -14.30
C GLY A 69 -6.64 15.35 -15.71
N LEU A 70 -6.27 16.41 -16.42
CA LEU A 70 -5.59 16.31 -17.71
C LEU A 70 -4.08 16.27 -17.50
N GLY A 71 -3.42 15.20 -17.95
CA GLY A 71 -1.96 15.15 -17.93
C GLY A 71 -1.32 16.31 -18.71
N ILE A 72 -0.32 16.96 -18.12
CA ILE A 72 0.47 18.04 -18.74
C ILE A 72 1.96 17.84 -18.47
N THR A 73 2.79 18.19 -19.46
CA THR A 73 4.26 18.18 -19.32
C THR A 73 4.76 19.41 -18.56
N ASP A 74 5.93 19.34 -17.96
CA ASP A 74 6.57 20.46 -17.26
C ASP A 74 6.77 21.66 -18.20
N ALA A 75 7.18 21.38 -19.45
CA ALA A 75 7.39 22.39 -20.49
C ALA A 75 6.10 23.12 -20.89
N ASP A 76 4.95 22.43 -20.90
CA ASP A 76 3.66 23.06 -21.20
C ASP A 76 3.05 23.75 -19.99
N LEU A 77 3.22 23.19 -18.79
CA LEU A 77 2.78 23.80 -17.55
C LEU A 77 3.51 25.12 -17.28
N ALA A 78 4.82 25.19 -17.54
CA ALA A 78 5.63 26.39 -17.39
C ALA A 78 5.14 27.58 -18.26
N LYS A 79 4.35 27.32 -19.31
CA LYS A 79 3.74 28.37 -20.14
C LYS A 79 2.54 29.02 -19.45
N ILE A 80 2.06 28.48 -18.34
CA ILE A 80 0.89 28.96 -17.59
C ILE A 80 1.37 29.57 -16.27
N PRO A 81 1.29 30.89 -16.10
CA PRO A 81 1.72 31.52 -14.85
C PRO A 81 0.89 31.05 -13.65
N SER A 82 1.59 30.66 -12.59
CA SER A 82 1.00 30.25 -11.31
C SER A 82 0.90 31.40 -10.31
N VAL A 83 0.01 31.24 -9.33
CA VAL A 83 -0.10 32.11 -8.16
C VAL A 83 -0.04 31.27 -6.88
N SER A 84 0.50 31.84 -5.81
CA SER A 84 0.76 31.11 -4.55
C SER A 84 -0.43 31.08 -3.58
N SER A 85 -1.49 31.86 -3.82
CA SER A 85 -2.65 31.90 -2.95
C SER A 85 -3.93 32.30 -3.69
N THR A 86 -5.07 31.98 -3.10
CA THR A 86 -6.39 32.36 -3.62
C THR A 86 -6.61 33.89 -3.57
N SER A 87 -6.05 34.58 -2.59
CA SER A 87 -6.05 36.05 -2.54
C SER A 87 -5.28 36.65 -3.72
N ALA A 88 -4.10 36.10 -4.03
CA ALA A 88 -3.32 36.52 -5.20
C ALA A 88 -4.05 36.19 -6.52
N MET A 89 -4.75 35.05 -6.57
CA MET A 89 -5.60 34.70 -7.71
C MET A 89 -6.69 35.75 -7.97
N ASN A 90 -7.41 36.17 -6.92
CA ASN A 90 -8.49 37.17 -7.06
C ASN A 90 -7.98 38.58 -7.40
N ALA A 91 -6.78 38.94 -6.96
CA ALA A 91 -6.13 40.21 -7.29
C ALA A 91 -5.48 40.23 -8.69
N SER A 92 -5.31 39.07 -9.32
CA SER A 92 -4.61 38.95 -10.60
C SER A 92 -5.45 39.43 -11.78
N SER A 93 -4.81 40.14 -12.71
CA SER A 93 -5.41 40.43 -14.03
C SER A 93 -5.60 39.14 -14.84
N SER A 94 -6.66 39.11 -15.66
CA SER A 94 -6.91 37.99 -16.56
C SER A 94 -5.88 37.94 -17.69
N ILE A 95 -5.37 36.74 -17.97
CA ILE A 95 -4.47 36.46 -19.08
C ILE A 95 -5.10 35.60 -20.17
N CYS A 96 -6.41 35.33 -20.07
CA CYS A 96 -7.11 34.44 -21.00
C CYS A 96 -7.02 34.88 -22.46
N THR A 97 -6.93 36.17 -22.77
CA THR A 97 -6.86 36.65 -24.16
C THR A 97 -5.44 36.70 -24.72
N ILE A 98 -4.42 36.73 -23.86
CA ILE A 98 -3.02 36.91 -24.25
C ILE A 98 -2.18 35.63 -24.16
N ASN A 99 -2.66 34.61 -23.42
CA ASN A 99 -1.98 33.33 -23.29
C ASN A 99 -2.87 32.21 -23.86
N ALA A 100 -2.55 31.77 -25.08
CA ALA A 100 -3.34 30.77 -25.80
C ALA A 100 -3.40 29.42 -25.08
N THR A 101 -2.30 28.97 -24.46
CA THR A 101 -2.25 27.72 -23.69
C THR A 101 -3.16 27.79 -22.47
N ALA A 102 -3.07 28.87 -21.71
CA ALA A 102 -3.89 29.09 -20.52
C ALA A 102 -5.38 29.23 -20.86
N ASN A 103 -5.71 29.90 -21.97
CA ASN A 103 -7.09 30.02 -22.46
C ASN A 103 -7.67 28.67 -22.87
N ARG A 104 -6.87 27.84 -23.56
CA ARG A 104 -7.26 26.49 -24.00
C ARG A 104 -7.53 25.58 -22.81
N LEU A 105 -6.77 25.74 -21.72
CA LEU A 105 -6.85 24.92 -20.52
C LEU A 105 -7.69 25.54 -19.40
N LYS A 106 -8.38 26.65 -19.67
CA LYS A 106 -9.18 27.34 -18.66
C LYS A 106 -10.22 26.42 -18.04
N GLY A 107 -10.31 26.47 -16.71
CA GLY A 107 -11.23 25.65 -15.94
C GLY A 107 -10.89 24.17 -15.87
N ARG A 108 -9.75 23.74 -16.42
CA ARG A 108 -9.27 22.37 -16.29
C ARG A 108 -8.50 22.19 -14.98
N ILE A 109 -8.58 20.98 -14.47
CA ILE A 109 -7.63 20.44 -13.51
C ILE A 109 -6.53 19.76 -14.34
N LEU A 110 -5.27 20.11 -14.08
CA LEU A 110 -4.10 19.57 -14.75
C LEU A 110 -3.32 18.69 -13.78
N LEU A 111 -2.77 17.58 -14.26
CA LEU A 111 -1.89 16.70 -13.49
C LEU A 111 -0.51 16.74 -14.13
N GLN A 112 0.50 17.12 -13.36
CA GLN A 112 1.87 17.20 -13.83
C GLN A 112 2.49 15.80 -13.87
N VAL A 113 2.63 15.24 -15.07
CA VAL A 113 2.92 13.79 -15.24
C VAL A 113 4.41 13.45 -15.24
N GLN A 114 5.30 14.45 -15.21
CA GLN A 114 6.76 14.26 -15.26
C GLN A 114 7.44 14.45 -13.89
N GLN A 115 6.64 14.71 -12.85
CA GLN A 115 7.06 14.89 -11.46
C GLN A 115 6.12 14.07 -10.54
N HIS A 116 5.86 14.55 -9.32
CA HIS A 116 5.05 13.90 -8.27
C HIS A 116 3.53 13.84 -8.54
N GLY A 117 3.07 13.97 -9.79
CA GLY A 117 1.63 13.95 -10.10
C GLY A 117 0.86 15.18 -9.59
N GLU A 118 1.56 16.30 -9.37
CA GLU A 118 1.02 17.53 -8.80
C GLU A 118 -0.23 18.04 -9.54
N ALA A 119 -1.27 18.40 -8.79
CA ALA A 119 -2.52 18.89 -9.35
C ALA A 119 -2.57 20.42 -9.39
N TRP A 120 -3.04 20.97 -10.51
CA TRP A 120 -3.14 22.41 -10.74
C TRP A 120 -4.51 22.78 -11.28
N TYR A 121 -5.13 23.82 -10.73
CA TYR A 121 -6.41 24.33 -11.24
C TYR A 121 -6.21 25.62 -12.03
N ILE A 122 -6.70 25.66 -13.27
CA ILE A 122 -6.67 26.87 -14.10
C ILE A 122 -7.95 27.67 -13.86
N TYR A 123 -7.89 28.72 -13.06
CA TYR A 123 -9.09 29.46 -12.69
C TYR A 123 -9.69 30.20 -13.91
N PRO A 124 -10.94 29.93 -14.33
CA PRO A 124 -11.48 30.46 -15.60
C PRO A 124 -11.54 31.99 -15.70
N LYS A 125 -11.65 32.70 -14.56
CA LYS A 125 -11.72 34.17 -14.53
C LYS A 125 -10.39 34.81 -14.96
N THR A 126 -9.27 34.22 -14.52
CA THR A 126 -7.94 34.80 -14.72
C THR A 126 -7.06 34.01 -15.70
N CYS A 127 -7.40 32.74 -15.96
CA CYS A 127 -6.58 31.75 -16.65
C CYS A 127 -5.19 31.54 -16.02
N ARG A 128 -5.05 31.76 -14.71
CA ARG A 128 -3.82 31.43 -13.98
C ARG A 128 -3.96 30.09 -13.27
N SER A 129 -2.84 29.41 -13.06
CA SER A 129 -2.80 28.16 -12.31
C SER A 129 -2.64 28.42 -10.81
N ILE A 130 -3.22 27.56 -9.98
CA ILE A 130 -2.93 27.46 -8.56
C ILE A 130 -2.71 25.99 -8.19
N TYR A 131 -1.70 25.75 -7.37
CA TYR A 131 -1.33 24.40 -6.95
C TYR A 131 -2.32 23.86 -5.92
N MET A 132 -2.72 22.60 -6.09
CA MET A 132 -3.62 21.86 -5.22
C MET A 132 -2.86 20.67 -4.64
N LYS A 133 -2.13 20.93 -3.55
CA LYS A 133 -1.22 19.96 -2.93
C LYS A 133 -1.89 18.67 -2.44
N ASP A 134 -3.16 18.72 -2.06
CA ASP A 134 -3.94 17.59 -1.54
C ASP A 134 -5.44 17.86 -1.75
N GLY A 135 -6.28 16.88 -1.41
CA GLY A 135 -7.74 16.99 -1.53
C GLY A 135 -8.36 18.10 -0.67
N GLN A 136 -7.83 18.35 0.53
CA GLN A 136 -8.34 19.39 1.42
C GLN A 136 -8.00 20.79 0.90
N ALA A 137 -6.75 21.00 0.48
CA ALA A 137 -6.31 22.21 -0.17
C ALA A 137 -7.08 22.46 -1.47
N ALA A 138 -7.35 21.42 -2.25
CA ALA A 138 -8.22 21.51 -3.43
C ALA A 138 -9.62 21.98 -3.03
N TYR A 139 -10.25 21.35 -2.03
CA TYR A 139 -11.56 21.76 -1.53
C TYR A 139 -11.58 23.22 -1.06
N ASP A 140 -10.57 23.65 -0.29
CA ASP A 140 -10.47 25.00 0.24
C ASP A 140 -10.27 26.05 -0.87
N ILE A 141 -9.34 25.79 -1.79
CA ILE A 141 -9.08 26.64 -2.96
C ILE A 141 -10.35 26.76 -3.80
N MET A 142 -10.99 25.63 -4.08
CA MET A 142 -12.15 25.55 -4.94
C MET A 142 -13.36 26.24 -4.31
N ARG A 143 -13.58 26.07 -3.01
CA ARG A 143 -14.63 26.76 -2.26
C ARG A 143 -14.37 28.26 -2.27
N PHE A 144 -13.15 28.72 -1.99
CA PHE A 144 -12.83 30.14 -1.96
C PHE A 144 -13.00 30.83 -3.32
N LEU A 145 -12.63 30.16 -4.42
CA LEU A 145 -12.76 30.69 -5.78
C LEU A 145 -14.14 30.50 -6.40
N GLY A 146 -15.05 29.82 -5.69
CA GLY A 146 -16.34 29.41 -6.19
C GLY A 146 -17.31 30.58 -6.44
N LEU A 147 -18.09 30.47 -7.51
CA LEU A 147 -19.16 31.42 -7.83
C LEU A 147 -20.45 31.04 -7.12
N GLY A 148 -21.07 31.98 -6.41
CA GLY A 148 -22.38 31.76 -5.81
C GLY A 148 -23.45 31.43 -6.86
N ILE A 149 -24.27 30.40 -6.61
CA ILE A 149 -25.37 30.00 -7.49
C ILE A 149 -26.66 29.69 -6.70
N THR A 150 -27.81 30.04 -7.29
CA THR A 150 -29.14 29.74 -6.72
C THR A 150 -29.55 28.29 -6.98
N ASN A 151 -30.47 27.75 -6.17
CA ASN A 151 -30.98 26.38 -6.38
C ASN A 151 -31.69 26.24 -7.73
N ALA A 152 -32.41 27.29 -8.16
CA ALA A 152 -33.10 27.33 -9.44
C ALA A 152 -32.12 27.23 -10.62
N ASP A 153 -31.07 28.06 -10.64
CA ASP A 153 -30.05 28.02 -11.69
C ASP A 153 -29.24 26.73 -11.67
N LEU A 154 -28.85 26.28 -10.49
CA LEU A 154 -28.08 25.05 -10.28
C LEU A 154 -28.83 23.82 -10.81
N SER A 155 -30.17 23.78 -10.67
CA SER A 155 -31.03 22.70 -11.18
C SER A 155 -31.07 22.59 -12.72
N LEU A 156 -30.71 23.66 -13.45
CA LEU A 156 -30.64 23.64 -14.92
C LEU A 156 -29.42 22.86 -15.45
N MET A 157 -28.49 22.48 -14.57
CA MET A 157 -27.32 21.69 -14.93
C MET A 157 -27.50 20.23 -14.47
N PRO A 158 -27.28 19.25 -15.37
CA PRO A 158 -27.31 17.84 -15.00
C PRO A 158 -26.17 17.51 -14.03
N VAL A 159 -26.48 16.71 -13.01
CA VAL A 159 -25.49 16.20 -12.07
C VAL A 159 -24.77 15.03 -12.72
N GLY A 160 -23.45 15.11 -12.80
CA GLY A 160 -22.61 14.03 -13.25
C GLY A 160 -22.30 13.07 -12.09
N THR A 161 -22.25 11.78 -12.40
CA THR A 161 -21.66 10.78 -11.52
C THR A 161 -20.19 10.65 -11.89
N LEU A 162 -19.29 10.81 -10.92
CA LEU A 162 -17.89 10.41 -11.15
C LEU A 162 -17.89 8.95 -11.60
N PRO A 163 -17.03 8.56 -12.57
CA PRO A 163 -16.78 7.15 -12.80
C PRO A 163 -16.50 6.52 -11.45
N THR A 164 -17.34 5.59 -11.04
CA THR A 164 -17.05 4.82 -9.84
C THR A 164 -15.78 4.04 -10.19
N VAL A 165 -14.63 4.47 -9.67
CA VAL A 165 -13.75 3.47 -9.06
C VAL A 165 -14.70 2.56 -8.29
N PRO A 166 -14.72 1.24 -8.54
CA PRO A 166 -15.72 0.34 -7.99
C PRO A 166 -15.99 0.72 -6.54
N PRO A 167 -17.27 0.83 -6.16
CA PRO A 167 -17.64 1.49 -4.93
C PRO A 167 -16.80 0.93 -3.80
N ILE A 168 -15.96 1.78 -3.19
CA ILE A 168 -15.98 1.80 -1.74
C ILE A 168 -17.43 2.18 -1.43
N THR A 169 -18.24 1.13 -1.19
CA THR A 169 -19.33 1.09 -0.21
C THR A 169 -18.97 2.05 0.94
N PRO A 170 -19.89 2.60 1.75
CA PRO A 170 -19.46 3.12 3.04
C PRO A 170 -18.74 1.95 3.72
N THR A 171 -17.42 1.90 3.58
CA THR A 171 -16.59 0.87 4.14
C THR A 171 -16.85 1.12 5.60
N LEU A 172 -17.30 0.10 6.31
CA LEU A 172 -16.87 0.04 7.68
C LEU A 172 -15.36 0.31 7.59
N ASN A 173 -14.88 1.44 8.12
CA ASN A 173 -13.47 1.80 7.99
C ASN A 173 -12.69 0.55 8.40
N LYS A 174 -12.02 -0.12 7.45
CA LYS A 174 -11.34 -1.37 7.77
C LYS A 174 -10.38 -1.05 8.91
N ARG A 175 -10.42 -1.90 9.93
CA ARG A 175 -9.60 -1.77 11.13
C ARG A 175 -8.69 -2.97 11.22
N ALA A 176 -7.58 -2.81 11.93
CA ALA A 176 -6.80 -3.91 12.42
C ALA A 176 -7.16 -4.22 13.88
N VAL A 177 -6.82 -5.42 14.34
CA VAL A 177 -6.90 -5.78 15.76
C VAL A 177 -5.53 -6.08 16.32
N VAL A 178 -5.28 -5.68 17.56
CA VAL A 178 -4.13 -6.14 18.35
C VAL A 178 -4.63 -7.18 19.34
N ILE A 179 -4.05 -8.38 19.31
CA ILE A 179 -4.33 -9.43 20.28
C ILE A 179 -3.15 -9.52 21.25
N VAL A 180 -3.45 -9.37 22.54
CA VAL A 180 -2.43 -9.26 23.59
C VAL A 180 -2.99 -9.82 24.90
N TYR A 181 -2.15 -10.46 25.72
CA TYR A 181 -2.56 -10.83 27.09
C TYR A 181 -2.78 -9.61 27.96
N LYS A 182 -3.75 -9.69 28.87
CA LYS A 182 -4.15 -8.56 29.70
C LYS A 182 -3.00 -8.05 30.56
N ASN A 183 -2.24 -8.93 31.21
CA ASN A 183 -1.07 -8.53 32.00
C ASN A 183 -0.02 -7.77 31.18
N VAL A 184 0.20 -8.17 29.93
CA VAL A 184 1.12 -7.51 28.99
C VAL A 184 0.57 -6.16 28.56
N TYR A 185 -0.72 -6.09 28.21
CA TYR A 185 -1.38 -4.83 27.87
C TYR A 185 -1.32 -3.83 29.03
N ASP A 186 -1.66 -4.25 30.25
CA ASP A 186 -1.66 -3.37 31.42
C ASP A 186 -0.26 -2.77 31.67
N ALA A 187 0.80 -3.56 31.46
CA ALA A 187 2.19 -3.11 31.61
C ALA A 187 2.68 -2.22 30.44
N LEU A 188 2.09 -2.35 29.25
CA LEU A 188 2.46 -1.63 28.03
C LEU A 188 1.38 -0.65 27.56
N LYS A 189 0.42 -0.30 28.42
CA LYS A 189 -0.78 0.43 28.00
C LYS A 189 -0.45 1.72 27.25
N LEU A 190 0.45 2.52 27.80
CA LEU A 190 0.88 3.77 27.17
C LEU A 190 1.58 3.52 25.82
N ASP A 191 2.42 2.49 25.76
CA ASP A 191 3.17 2.13 24.56
C ASP A 191 2.23 1.68 23.43
N ILE A 192 1.22 0.85 23.75
CA ILE A 192 0.21 0.37 22.80
C ILE A 192 -0.76 1.50 22.41
N ASP A 193 -1.20 2.36 23.35
CA ASP A 193 -2.06 3.50 23.02
C ASP A 193 -1.34 4.48 22.06
N ASN A 194 -0.04 4.71 22.25
CA ASN A 194 0.78 5.48 21.32
C ASN A 194 0.87 4.81 19.95
N PHE A 195 1.11 3.49 19.91
CA PHE A 195 1.12 2.71 18.67
C PHE A 195 -0.20 2.86 17.88
N GLN A 196 -1.35 2.76 18.55
CA GLN A 196 -2.66 2.99 17.91
C GLN A 196 -2.78 4.40 17.32
N ASN A 197 -2.39 5.41 18.10
CA ASN A 197 -2.48 6.81 17.66
C ASN A 197 -1.53 7.11 16.49
N ASP A 198 -0.30 6.63 16.56
CA ASP A 198 0.72 6.83 15.54
C ASP A 198 0.28 6.25 14.18
N VAL A 199 -0.22 5.01 14.22
CA VAL A 199 -0.78 4.32 13.05
C VAL A 199 -2.00 5.05 12.52
N PHE A 200 -2.95 5.44 13.39
CA PHE A 200 -4.15 6.14 12.95
C PHE A 200 -3.85 7.50 12.32
N VAL A 201 -3.01 8.31 12.95
CA VAL A 201 -2.66 9.65 12.46
C VAL A 201 -1.92 9.59 11.12
N SER A 202 -1.05 8.60 10.94
CA SER A 202 -0.19 8.52 9.74
C SER A 202 -0.81 7.73 8.59
N LEU A 203 -1.62 6.71 8.90
CA LEU A 203 -2.13 5.76 7.91
C LEU A 203 -3.66 5.77 7.80
N GLY A 204 -4.38 6.37 8.75
CA GLY A 204 -5.84 6.32 8.82
C GLY A 204 -6.39 4.98 9.29
N VAL A 205 -5.52 4.04 9.68
CA VAL A 205 -5.90 2.70 10.15
C VAL A 205 -6.33 2.77 11.60
N LYS A 206 -7.57 2.35 11.88
CA LYS A 206 -8.05 2.17 13.25
C LYS A 206 -7.55 0.82 13.77
N ILE A 207 -7.05 0.80 15.00
CA ILE A 207 -6.68 -0.43 15.70
C ILE A 207 -7.59 -0.62 16.90
N ASP A 208 -8.19 -1.79 17.05
CA ASP A 208 -8.90 -2.19 18.27
C ASP A 208 -8.05 -3.19 19.07
N ILE A 209 -8.17 -3.18 20.41
CA ILE A 209 -7.39 -4.06 21.29
C ILE A 209 -8.28 -5.19 21.82
N ILE A 210 -7.84 -6.43 21.62
CA ILE A 210 -8.44 -7.64 22.18
C ILE A 210 -7.51 -8.17 23.27
N GLN A 211 -8.01 -8.18 24.52
CA GLN A 211 -7.26 -8.60 25.70
C GLN A 211 -7.60 -10.03 26.10
N LEU A 212 -6.63 -10.93 25.97
CA LEU A 212 -6.74 -12.31 26.44
C LEU A 212 -6.61 -12.34 27.97
N GLN A 213 -7.50 -13.05 28.65
CA GLN A 213 -7.49 -13.12 30.12
C GLN A 213 -6.41 -14.10 30.60
N ASP A 214 -5.53 -13.66 31.50
CA ASP A 214 -4.42 -14.48 32.01
C ASP A 214 -4.88 -15.75 32.74
N SER A 215 -6.11 -15.74 33.28
CA SER A 215 -6.71 -16.88 33.97
C SER A 215 -7.25 -17.96 33.03
N LEU A 216 -7.25 -17.73 31.72
CA LEU A 216 -7.78 -18.64 30.71
C LEU A 216 -6.63 -19.22 29.87
N SER A 217 -6.75 -20.51 29.54
CA SER A 217 -5.88 -21.14 28.56
C SER A 217 -6.48 -20.93 27.18
N TYR A 218 -5.72 -20.32 26.27
CA TYR A 218 -6.11 -20.15 24.87
C TYR A 218 -5.28 -21.09 24.00
N THR A 219 -5.92 -21.68 23.01
CA THR A 219 -5.29 -22.45 21.93
C THR A 219 -5.15 -21.58 20.69
N SER A 220 -4.35 -22.03 19.72
CA SER A 220 -4.29 -21.41 18.39
C SER A 220 -5.67 -21.28 17.74
N LEU A 221 -6.51 -22.32 17.88
CA LEU A 221 -7.88 -22.35 17.38
C LEU A 221 -8.78 -21.31 18.06
N ASP A 222 -8.60 -21.06 19.36
CA ASP A 222 -9.34 -19.98 20.05
C ASP A 222 -8.98 -18.62 19.46
N ILE A 223 -7.70 -18.37 19.18
CA ILE A 223 -7.24 -17.12 18.54
C ILE A 223 -7.84 -16.98 17.13
N ARG A 224 -7.83 -18.05 16.33
CA ARG A 224 -8.46 -18.05 15.00
C ARG A 224 -9.96 -17.78 15.07
N ASN A 225 -10.68 -18.43 16.00
CA ASN A 225 -12.11 -18.23 16.17
C ASN A 225 -12.47 -16.80 16.60
N LEU A 226 -11.60 -16.15 17.40
CA LEU A 226 -11.74 -14.73 17.70
C LEU A 226 -11.64 -13.90 16.41
N LEU A 227 -10.64 -14.13 15.57
CA LEU A 227 -10.49 -13.40 14.29
C LEU A 227 -11.68 -13.63 13.35
N ILE A 228 -12.17 -14.87 13.23
CA ILE A 228 -13.39 -15.20 12.48
C ILE A 228 -14.60 -14.41 13.01
N THR A 229 -14.73 -14.29 14.33
CA THR A 229 -15.84 -13.54 14.96
C THR A 229 -15.73 -12.03 14.70
N GLU A 230 -14.51 -11.51 14.64
CA GLU A 230 -14.24 -10.10 14.35
C GLU A 230 -14.43 -9.76 12.87
N CYS A 231 -14.38 -10.75 11.97
CA CYS A 231 -14.61 -10.58 10.53
C CYS A 231 -16.11 -10.55 10.20
N GLN A 232 -16.50 -9.57 9.38
CA GLN A 232 -17.79 -9.50 8.71
C GLN A 232 -17.57 -9.87 7.24
N PRO A 233 -17.90 -11.10 6.82
CA PRO A 233 -17.61 -11.54 5.47
C PRO A 233 -18.35 -10.69 4.43
N ASP A 234 -17.67 -10.25 3.37
CA ASP A 234 -18.30 -9.57 2.23
C ASP A 234 -18.54 -10.48 1.03
N GLY A 235 -17.97 -11.69 1.04
CA GLY A 235 -18.05 -12.67 -0.04
C GLY A 235 -17.32 -12.26 -1.33
N ILE A 236 -16.48 -11.21 -1.29
CA ILE A 236 -15.75 -10.66 -2.44
C ILE A 236 -14.26 -10.51 -2.13
N ASN A 237 -13.88 -9.84 -1.04
CA ASN A 237 -12.49 -9.58 -0.63
C ASN A 237 -12.18 -10.18 0.75
N GLY A 238 -13.01 -11.11 1.20
CA GLY A 238 -12.89 -11.72 2.51
C GLY A 238 -13.67 -10.99 3.59
N CYS A 239 -13.02 -10.04 4.27
CA CYS A 239 -13.60 -9.28 5.39
C CYS A 239 -13.90 -7.82 5.02
N ALA A 240 -15.16 -7.41 5.21
CA ALA A 240 -15.62 -6.05 4.97
C ALA A 240 -15.02 -5.01 5.94
N ASN A 241 -14.72 -5.46 7.16
CA ASN A 241 -14.45 -4.60 8.32
C ASN A 241 -13.06 -4.79 8.96
N LEU A 242 -12.41 -5.91 8.69
CA LEU A 242 -11.14 -6.31 9.25
C LEU A 242 -10.12 -6.38 8.11
N GLU A 243 -9.00 -5.69 8.25
CA GLU A 243 -7.89 -5.74 7.29
C GLU A 243 -6.72 -6.59 7.78
N GLY A 244 -6.55 -6.71 9.11
CA GLY A 244 -5.37 -7.37 9.66
C GLY A 244 -5.41 -7.61 11.16
N ALA A 245 -4.48 -8.44 11.61
CA ALA A 245 -4.25 -8.75 13.02
C ALA A 245 -2.78 -8.57 13.40
N VAL A 246 -2.53 -8.05 14.60
CA VAL A 246 -1.20 -7.95 15.20
C VAL A 246 -1.18 -8.75 16.49
N LEU A 247 -0.39 -9.81 16.51
CA LEU A 247 -0.14 -10.61 17.70
C LEU A 247 0.97 -9.93 18.51
N VAL A 248 0.76 -9.72 19.81
CA VAL A 248 1.74 -9.07 20.69
C VAL A 248 2.09 -9.98 21.85
N GLY A 249 3.39 -10.27 21.98
CA GLY A 249 3.92 -11.17 22.98
C GLY A 249 3.79 -12.63 22.60
N ASP A 250 3.67 -13.49 23.62
CA ASP A 250 3.68 -14.95 23.46
C ASP A 250 2.26 -15.50 23.23
N ILE A 251 1.66 -15.13 22.09
CA ILE A 251 0.32 -15.57 21.70
C ILE A 251 0.36 -17.03 21.21
N PRO A 252 -0.60 -17.90 21.60
CA PRO A 252 -0.69 -19.27 21.10
C PRO A 252 -0.79 -19.32 19.57
N TYR A 253 0.01 -20.19 18.95
CA TYR A 253 0.16 -20.27 17.50
C TYR A 253 -0.02 -21.70 16.98
N ALA A 254 -0.56 -21.84 15.77
CA ALA A 254 -0.64 -23.12 15.07
C ALA A 254 0.73 -23.54 14.55
N LEU A 255 1.02 -24.84 14.56
CA LEU A 255 2.27 -25.41 14.05
C LEU A 255 2.02 -26.06 12.68
N TYR A 256 2.86 -25.70 11.72
CA TYR A 256 2.91 -26.31 10.40
C TYR A 256 4.01 -27.38 10.35
N GLU A 257 3.65 -28.61 10.02
CA GLU A 257 4.56 -29.70 9.68
C GLU A 257 4.76 -29.73 8.17
N GLN A 258 6.02 -29.62 7.73
CA GLN A 258 6.32 -29.58 6.32
C GLN A 258 6.09 -30.94 5.65
N PRO A 259 5.50 -30.99 4.43
CA PRO A 259 5.22 -32.25 3.76
C PRO A 259 6.47 -33.02 3.32
N TYR A 260 7.60 -32.32 3.16
CA TYR A 260 8.84 -32.85 2.58
C TYR A 260 10.01 -32.91 3.57
N ASP A 261 9.81 -32.35 4.76
CA ASP A 261 10.75 -32.40 5.88
C ASP A 261 9.98 -32.45 7.20
N SER A 262 9.54 -33.65 7.58
CA SER A 262 8.68 -33.91 8.74
C SER A 262 9.32 -33.56 10.09
N ASN A 263 10.57 -33.09 10.12
CA ASN A 263 11.30 -32.82 11.35
C ASN A 263 11.36 -31.33 11.71
N HIS A 264 10.94 -30.42 10.81
CA HIS A 264 11.01 -28.98 11.06
C HIS A 264 9.61 -28.36 11.12
N LEU A 265 9.26 -27.85 12.28
CA LEU A 265 7.99 -27.13 12.52
C LEU A 265 8.18 -25.64 12.31
N ALA A 266 7.14 -24.96 11.82
CA ALA A 266 7.09 -23.52 11.71
C ALA A 266 5.74 -22.97 12.20
N PRO A 267 5.66 -21.68 12.60
CA PRO A 267 4.38 -21.03 12.82
C PRO A 267 3.52 -21.07 11.55
N PHE A 268 2.25 -21.44 11.68
CA PHE A 268 1.34 -21.51 10.54
C PHE A 268 0.52 -20.22 10.42
N MET A 269 1.07 -19.18 9.78
CA MET A 269 0.44 -17.85 9.75
C MET A 269 -0.87 -17.81 8.97
N TYR A 270 -1.01 -18.58 7.88
CA TYR A 270 -2.27 -18.70 7.14
C TYR A 270 -3.44 -19.16 7.99
N PHE A 271 -3.18 -19.89 9.08
CA PHE A 271 -4.21 -20.25 10.03
C PHE A 271 -4.95 -19.04 10.60
N TYR A 272 -4.27 -17.89 10.67
CA TYR A 272 -4.81 -16.61 11.15
C TYR A 272 -5.23 -15.66 10.05
N GLU A 273 -4.81 -15.90 8.81
CA GLU A 273 -5.01 -14.99 7.68
C GLU A 273 -6.15 -15.44 6.77
N ASP A 274 -6.25 -16.76 6.56
CA ASP A 274 -7.33 -17.41 5.81
C ASP A 274 -8.38 -17.96 6.80
N LEU A 275 -9.38 -17.10 7.04
CA LEU A 275 -10.44 -17.24 8.02
C LEU A 275 -11.57 -18.16 7.54
N ASP A 276 -11.74 -18.34 6.24
CA ASP A 276 -12.80 -19.19 5.67
C ASP A 276 -12.31 -20.57 5.18
N ALA A 277 -10.98 -20.81 5.19
CA ALA A 277 -10.40 -22.12 4.94
C ALA A 277 -10.63 -23.19 6.03
N SER A 278 -10.40 -24.43 5.63
CA SER A 278 -10.18 -25.58 6.52
C SER A 278 -8.80 -26.19 6.25
N PHE A 279 -8.20 -26.77 7.29
CA PHE A 279 -6.84 -27.30 7.24
C PHE A 279 -6.79 -28.75 7.69
N LYS A 280 -5.89 -29.52 7.09
CA LYS A 280 -5.60 -30.90 7.48
C LYS A 280 -4.66 -30.90 8.66
N GLN A 281 -4.91 -31.82 9.58
CA GLN A 281 -4.18 -31.95 10.83
C GLN A 281 -3.77 -33.39 11.05
N ASN A 282 -2.55 -33.61 11.54
CA ASN A 282 -2.04 -34.94 11.88
C ASN A 282 -2.48 -35.36 13.30
N ASN A 283 -2.06 -36.54 13.75
CA ASN A 283 -2.39 -37.06 15.09
C ASN A 283 -1.66 -36.32 16.25
N LEU A 284 -0.71 -35.45 15.94
CA LEU A 284 0.04 -34.60 16.87
C LEU A 284 -0.48 -33.15 16.87
N GLU A 285 -1.63 -32.92 16.25
CA GLU A 285 -2.24 -31.59 16.13
C GLU A 285 -1.45 -30.59 15.25
N HIS A 286 -0.48 -31.03 14.46
CA HIS A 286 0.22 -30.19 13.49
C HIS A 286 -0.54 -30.13 12.17
N TYR A 287 -0.56 -28.95 11.56
CA TYR A 287 -1.16 -28.70 10.26
C TYR A 287 -0.15 -28.98 9.15
N TYR A 288 -0.59 -29.57 8.04
CA TYR A 288 0.33 -29.89 6.93
C TYR A 288 -0.22 -29.49 5.56
N GLY A 289 -1.36 -28.80 5.53
CA GLY A 289 -1.91 -28.24 4.30
C GLY A 289 -3.40 -27.91 4.40
N TYR A 290 -3.92 -27.36 3.31
CA TYR A 290 -5.34 -27.06 3.18
C TYR A 290 -6.17 -28.35 3.02
N ASP A 291 -7.32 -28.35 3.66
CA ASP A 291 -8.43 -29.27 3.41
C ASP A 291 -9.46 -28.63 2.46
N GLY A 292 -9.72 -27.33 2.62
CA GLY A 292 -10.52 -26.50 1.72
C GLY A 292 -10.13 -25.02 1.80
N TYR A 293 -10.24 -24.30 0.69
CA TYR A 293 -9.82 -22.89 0.56
C TYR A 293 -10.90 -21.86 0.90
N GLY A 294 -12.04 -22.33 1.41
CA GLY A 294 -13.23 -21.52 1.60
C GLY A 294 -13.74 -20.82 0.33
N ALA A 295 -14.53 -19.77 0.50
CA ALA A 295 -15.23 -19.09 -0.58
C ALA A 295 -14.36 -18.00 -1.23
N HIS A 296 -13.48 -17.37 -0.45
CA HIS A 296 -12.57 -16.33 -0.95
C HIS A 296 -11.38 -16.94 -1.72
N GLY A 297 -10.88 -18.11 -1.29
CA GLY A 297 -9.82 -18.82 -1.99
C GLY A 297 -8.39 -18.41 -1.57
N GLY A 298 -8.24 -17.74 -0.43
CA GLY A 298 -6.97 -17.26 0.11
C GLY A 298 -7.18 -16.26 1.26
N PRO A 299 -6.10 -15.67 1.81
CA PRO A 299 -6.17 -14.77 2.95
C PRO A 299 -7.19 -13.65 2.85
N GLU A 300 -8.01 -13.46 3.88
CA GLU A 300 -8.88 -12.30 4.01
C GLU A 300 -8.21 -11.12 4.73
N ILE A 301 -7.20 -11.42 5.55
CA ILE A 301 -6.49 -10.43 6.38
C ILE A 301 -4.99 -10.70 6.35
N TYR A 302 -4.17 -9.67 6.60
CA TYR A 302 -2.75 -9.88 6.92
C TYR A 302 -2.55 -10.17 8.41
N SER A 303 -1.46 -10.83 8.77
CA SER A 303 -1.04 -10.97 10.16
C SER A 303 0.40 -10.47 10.38
N GLY A 304 0.62 -9.79 11.51
CA GLY A 304 1.94 -9.39 11.98
C GLY A 304 2.19 -9.84 13.41
N TRP A 305 3.44 -10.08 13.78
CA TRP A 305 3.78 -10.55 15.12
C TRP A 305 4.91 -9.76 15.78
N ILE A 306 4.56 -8.98 16.79
CA ILE A 306 5.49 -8.31 17.69
C ILE A 306 5.77 -9.26 18.87
N ARG A 307 6.72 -10.17 18.66
CA ARG A 307 7.07 -11.25 19.60
C ARG A 307 8.33 -10.92 20.38
N SER A 308 8.38 -11.24 21.67
CA SER A 308 9.60 -11.18 22.49
C SER A 308 10.40 -12.47 22.41
N THR A 309 11.73 -12.39 22.49
CA THR A 309 12.66 -13.52 22.62
C THR A 309 12.56 -14.19 23.99
N PHE A 310 12.07 -13.45 25.00
CA PHE A 310 11.79 -13.98 26.33
C PHE A 310 10.38 -14.57 26.37
N PRO A 311 10.20 -15.76 26.96
CA PRO A 311 8.87 -16.35 27.16
C PRO A 311 8.06 -15.53 28.16
N ALA A 312 6.72 -15.66 28.13
CA ALA A 312 5.84 -14.94 29.06
C ALA A 312 6.11 -15.28 30.55
N THR A 313 6.78 -16.40 30.84
CA THR A 313 7.22 -16.79 32.19
C THR A 313 8.35 -15.91 32.72
N ASP A 314 9.12 -15.24 31.87
CA ASP A 314 10.09 -14.19 32.22
C ASP A 314 9.50 -12.81 31.92
N LEU A 315 8.42 -12.50 32.63
CA LEU A 315 7.57 -11.33 32.35
C LEU A 315 8.36 -10.02 32.33
N ASN A 316 9.34 -9.81 33.21
CA ASN A 316 10.07 -8.55 33.26
C ASN A 316 10.89 -8.31 31.99
N ASN A 317 11.65 -9.31 31.53
CA ASN A 317 12.42 -9.18 30.30
C ASN A 317 11.51 -9.11 29.07
N HIS A 318 10.45 -9.92 29.06
CA HIS A 318 9.41 -9.90 28.03
C HIS A 318 8.80 -8.50 27.85
N ILE A 319 8.36 -7.86 28.94
CA ILE A 319 7.78 -6.52 28.91
C ILE A 319 8.82 -5.47 28.50
N ASN A 320 10.05 -5.56 29.00
CA ASN A 320 11.09 -4.57 28.68
C ASN A 320 11.47 -4.60 27.19
N GLU A 321 11.57 -5.80 26.60
CA GLU A 321 11.88 -5.96 25.19
C GLU A 321 10.73 -5.45 24.29
N LEU A 322 9.49 -5.84 24.60
CA LEU A 322 8.31 -5.32 23.89
C LEU A 322 8.16 -3.80 24.02
N ARG A 323 8.43 -3.23 25.20
CA ARG A 323 8.42 -1.78 25.40
C ARG A 323 9.45 -1.09 24.53
N ALA A 324 10.68 -1.61 24.49
CA ALA A 324 11.73 -1.07 23.64
C ALA A 324 11.31 -1.10 22.16
N TYR A 325 10.67 -2.18 21.71
CA TYR A 325 10.11 -2.28 20.37
C TYR A 325 9.08 -1.16 20.07
N PHE A 326 8.07 -0.98 20.94
CA PHE A 326 7.04 0.05 20.75
C PHE A 326 7.62 1.47 20.79
N GLN A 327 8.67 1.71 21.60
CA GLN A 327 9.37 2.99 21.60
C GLN A 327 10.08 3.26 20.27
N LYS A 328 10.74 2.27 19.68
CA LYS A 328 11.34 2.43 18.33
C LYS A 328 10.27 2.75 17.29
N HIS A 329 9.13 2.08 17.36
CA HIS A 329 7.99 2.35 16.50
C HIS A 329 7.51 3.80 16.65
N HIS A 330 7.28 4.25 17.89
CA HIS A 330 6.89 5.63 18.17
C HIS A 330 7.92 6.65 17.65
N ASN A 331 9.21 6.38 17.83
CA ASN A 331 10.29 7.24 17.34
C ASN A 331 10.28 7.38 15.82
N PHE A 332 9.95 6.32 15.07
CA PHE A 332 9.79 6.40 13.63
C PHE A 332 8.61 7.29 13.23
N PHE A 333 7.42 7.04 13.79
CA PHE A 333 6.20 7.79 13.46
C PHE A 333 6.27 9.28 13.89
N THR A 334 6.98 9.58 14.97
CA THR A 334 7.24 10.96 15.42
C THR A 334 8.49 11.59 14.81
N LYS A 335 9.15 10.91 13.88
CA LYS A 335 10.35 11.37 13.15
C LYS A 335 11.57 11.64 14.05
N GLN A 336 11.64 11.00 15.21
CA GLN A 336 12.83 10.97 16.06
C GLN A 336 13.89 9.99 15.52
N SER A 337 13.45 8.93 14.83
CA SER A 337 14.30 8.01 14.08
C SER A 337 13.87 8.02 12.62
N VAL A 338 14.76 8.47 11.72
CA VAL A 338 14.46 8.61 10.29
C VAL A 338 15.41 7.68 9.52
N PRO A 339 14.88 6.73 8.72
CA PRO A 339 15.73 5.92 7.86
C PRO A 339 16.37 6.79 6.78
N ALA A 340 17.56 6.38 6.33
CA ALA A 340 18.17 7.01 5.18
C ALA A 340 17.43 6.57 3.90
N LYS A 341 17.14 7.54 3.01
CA LYS A 341 16.40 7.36 1.76
C LYS A 341 17.19 6.59 0.70
N TRP A 342 17.39 5.30 0.92
CA TRP A 342 18.08 4.40 -0.01
C TRP A 342 17.81 2.94 0.37
N ALA A 343 18.11 2.02 -0.55
CA ALA A 343 17.96 0.59 -0.34
C ALA A 343 19.28 -0.17 -0.53
N VAL A 344 19.44 -1.25 0.25
CA VAL A 344 20.49 -2.24 0.08
C VAL A 344 19.88 -3.53 -0.45
N SER A 345 20.50 -4.11 -1.46
CA SER A 345 20.20 -5.45 -1.94
C SER A 345 21.47 -6.29 -1.88
N ALA A 346 21.39 -7.49 -1.32
CA ALA A 346 22.49 -8.45 -1.33
C ALA A 346 21.98 -9.80 -1.83
N VAL A 347 22.45 -10.23 -2.98
CA VAL A 347 21.89 -11.38 -3.70
C VAL A 347 22.98 -12.38 -4.01
N HIS A 348 22.71 -13.64 -3.67
CA HIS A 348 23.56 -14.77 -4.01
C HIS A 348 22.70 -15.96 -4.45
N VAL A 349 23.00 -16.48 -5.64
CA VAL A 349 22.38 -17.68 -6.21
C VAL A 349 23.51 -18.67 -6.57
N PRO A 350 23.46 -19.94 -6.12
CA PRO A 350 24.53 -20.90 -6.36
C PRO A 350 24.73 -21.18 -7.85
N TYR A 351 25.99 -21.37 -8.26
CA TYR A 351 26.34 -21.69 -9.65
C TYR A 351 25.71 -23.00 -10.16
N SER A 352 25.41 -23.94 -9.27
CA SER A 352 24.80 -25.23 -9.59
C SER A 352 23.31 -25.16 -9.97
N ALA A 353 22.63 -24.03 -9.74
CA ALA A 353 21.21 -23.85 -10.01
C ALA A 353 20.84 -23.69 -11.50
N GLY A 354 21.82 -23.81 -12.42
CA GLY A 354 21.59 -23.73 -13.86
C GLY A 354 21.44 -22.28 -14.37
N TYR A 355 21.99 -22.05 -15.55
CA TYR A 355 22.36 -20.75 -16.14
C TYR A 355 21.21 -19.77 -16.50
N ASN A 356 20.03 -19.85 -15.87
CA ASN A 356 18.89 -18.96 -16.16
C ASN A 356 18.32 -18.21 -14.95
N HIS A 357 18.87 -18.35 -13.73
CA HIS A 357 18.45 -17.52 -12.57
C HIS A 357 18.99 -16.08 -12.60
N TYR A 358 19.87 -15.75 -13.55
CA TYR A 358 20.27 -14.37 -13.84
C TYR A 358 19.17 -13.53 -14.49
N LEU A 359 18.08 -14.16 -14.95
CA LEU A 359 16.97 -13.45 -15.55
C LEU A 359 16.08 -12.88 -14.44
N SER A 360 16.24 -11.59 -14.20
CA SER A 360 15.28 -10.71 -13.53
C SER A 360 15.19 -10.77 -11.99
N ILE A 361 16.30 -10.49 -11.30
CA ILE A 361 16.21 -9.60 -10.12
C ILE A 361 16.79 -8.24 -10.54
N PRO A 362 16.12 -7.46 -11.40
CA PRO A 362 16.43 -6.07 -11.56
C PRO A 362 16.18 -5.43 -10.20
N ASN A 363 17.23 -4.87 -9.62
CA ASN A 363 17.14 -3.46 -9.35
C ASN A 363 16.01 -3.07 -8.37
N LEU A 364 15.80 -3.83 -7.30
CA LEU A 364 14.82 -3.48 -6.27
C LEU A 364 15.08 -2.10 -5.67
N GLY A 365 16.35 -1.68 -5.54
CA GLY A 365 16.64 -0.29 -5.20
C GLY A 365 16.35 0.67 -6.37
N LEU A 366 16.58 0.22 -7.58
CA LEU A 366 16.73 1.03 -8.78
C LEU A 366 15.40 1.43 -9.44
N THR A 367 14.33 0.65 -9.29
CA THR A 367 12.97 1.05 -9.69
C THR A 367 12.30 1.97 -8.67
N VAL A 368 12.82 2.06 -7.44
CA VAL A 368 12.13 2.70 -6.31
C VAL A 368 12.83 3.97 -5.82
N TYR A 369 14.12 3.85 -5.53
CA TYR A 369 14.97 4.94 -5.06
C TYR A 369 15.86 5.49 -6.18
N GLY A 370 15.95 4.77 -7.31
CA GLY A 370 16.81 5.08 -8.45
C GLY A 370 18.23 4.54 -8.29
N ILE A 371 19.01 4.49 -9.38
CA ILE A 371 20.41 4.01 -9.40
C ILE A 371 21.23 4.66 -8.29
N GLU A 372 21.00 5.95 -8.06
CA GLU A 372 21.80 6.78 -7.16
C GLU A 372 21.55 6.50 -5.67
N ASN A 373 20.43 5.85 -5.32
CA ASN A 373 20.02 5.56 -3.95
C ASN A 373 19.84 4.05 -3.73
N SER A 374 20.66 3.26 -4.41
CA SER A 374 20.60 1.80 -4.40
C SER A 374 22.01 1.23 -4.36
N ILE A 375 22.22 0.24 -3.50
CA ILE A 375 23.46 -0.53 -3.50
C ILE A 375 23.12 -2.00 -3.67
N ASP A 376 23.70 -2.61 -4.70
CA ASP A 376 23.61 -4.03 -4.96
C ASP A 376 24.96 -4.69 -4.62
N ILE A 377 24.93 -5.71 -3.76
CA ILE A 377 26.10 -6.51 -3.38
C ILE A 377 25.87 -7.93 -3.88
N THR A 378 26.51 -8.26 -5.01
CA THR A 378 26.38 -9.56 -5.67
C THR A 378 27.78 -10.16 -5.87
N PRO A 379 28.12 -11.28 -5.22
CA PRO A 379 29.36 -12.00 -5.49
C PRO A 379 29.39 -12.55 -6.92
N ASP A 380 30.50 -12.36 -7.64
CA ASP A 380 30.57 -12.73 -9.06
C ASP A 380 30.51 -14.26 -9.31
N ILE A 381 31.15 -15.09 -8.46
CA ILE A 381 31.35 -16.54 -8.75
C ILE A 381 31.49 -17.43 -7.47
N ALA A 382 31.62 -16.87 -6.27
CA ALA A 382 31.92 -17.65 -5.06
C ALA A 382 30.66 -17.90 -4.22
N ASP A 383 30.43 -19.16 -3.81
CA ASP A 383 29.44 -19.54 -2.80
C ASP A 383 29.85 -19.13 -1.37
N ASP A 384 31.09 -18.64 -1.19
CA ASP A 384 31.59 -18.09 0.07
C ASP A 384 31.25 -16.60 0.20
N LEU A 385 30.28 -16.28 1.07
CA LEU A 385 29.79 -14.93 1.32
C LEU A 385 30.59 -14.19 2.41
N ALA A 386 31.39 -14.91 3.20
CA ALA A 386 32.12 -14.36 4.33
C ALA A 386 33.02 -13.15 3.96
N PRO A 387 33.68 -13.10 2.79
CA PRO A 387 34.45 -11.93 2.37
C PRO A 387 33.61 -10.66 2.15
N PHE A 388 32.32 -10.81 1.82
CA PHE A 388 31.41 -9.70 1.52
C PHE A 388 30.60 -9.23 2.73
N LYS A 389 30.50 -10.07 3.77
CA LYS A 389 29.83 -9.74 5.04
C LYS A 389 30.22 -8.37 5.62
N PRO A 390 31.51 -7.98 5.71
CA PRO A 390 31.89 -6.67 6.24
C PRO A 390 31.33 -5.49 5.43
N ALA A 391 31.27 -5.61 4.10
CA ALA A 391 30.72 -4.57 3.23
C ALA A 391 29.20 -4.46 3.43
N LEU A 392 28.48 -5.58 3.48
CA LEU A 392 27.05 -5.55 3.76
C LEU A 392 26.76 -4.95 5.15
N LEU A 393 27.50 -5.34 6.18
CA LEU A 393 27.30 -4.77 7.52
C LEU A 393 27.55 -3.27 7.57
N ALA A 394 28.56 -2.79 6.84
CA ALA A 394 28.81 -1.35 6.72
C ALA A 394 27.61 -0.63 6.09
N GLU A 395 27.01 -1.21 5.07
CA GLU A 395 25.83 -0.66 4.39
C GLU A 395 24.57 -0.72 5.27
N LEU A 396 24.27 -1.86 5.89
CA LEU A 396 23.14 -1.99 6.81
C LEU A 396 23.24 -1.03 8.01
N SER A 397 24.45 -0.80 8.53
CA SER A 397 24.70 0.06 9.70
C SER A 397 24.32 1.53 9.50
N LYS A 398 24.17 1.97 8.24
CA LYS A 398 23.73 3.33 7.89
C LYS A 398 22.21 3.49 8.02
N GLY A 399 21.47 2.43 8.34
CA GLY A 399 20.03 2.44 8.52
C GLY A 399 19.25 2.77 7.23
N PRO A 400 19.40 1.97 6.15
CA PRO A 400 18.61 2.15 4.93
C PRO A 400 17.12 2.01 5.21
N GLU A 401 16.30 2.51 4.29
CA GLU A 401 14.85 2.33 4.37
C GLU A 401 14.47 0.86 4.16
N VAL A 402 15.10 0.23 3.17
CA VAL A 402 14.84 -1.17 2.80
C VAL A 402 16.14 -1.94 2.68
N ALA A 403 16.17 -3.15 3.22
CA ALA A 403 17.18 -4.16 2.92
C ALA A 403 16.52 -5.40 2.31
N TYR A 404 17.04 -5.86 1.17
CA TYR A 404 16.67 -7.12 0.55
C TYR A 404 17.84 -8.09 0.56
N LEU A 405 17.69 -9.25 1.19
CA LEU A 405 18.74 -10.28 1.24
C LEU A 405 18.25 -11.57 0.59
N HIS A 406 19.00 -12.11 -0.35
CA HIS A 406 18.69 -13.38 -1.01
C HIS A 406 19.92 -14.29 -0.94
N SER A 407 19.81 -15.40 -0.23
CA SER A 407 20.77 -16.51 -0.26
C SER A 407 20.18 -17.76 0.39
N HIS A 408 20.96 -18.84 0.45
CA HIS A 408 20.71 -19.88 1.44
C HIS A 408 20.69 -19.30 2.85
N GLY A 409 19.89 -19.91 3.73
CA GLY A 409 19.73 -19.47 5.10
C GLY A 409 18.88 -20.45 5.90
N GLY A 410 18.65 -20.09 7.16
CA GLY A 410 17.77 -20.78 8.09
C GLY A 410 17.25 -19.81 9.16
N PRO A 411 16.65 -20.32 10.24
CA PRO A 411 16.25 -19.50 11.39
C PRO A 411 17.38 -18.65 11.98
N ALA A 412 18.60 -19.17 11.96
CA ALA A 412 19.76 -18.57 12.63
C ALA A 412 20.70 -17.80 11.70
N SER A 413 20.49 -17.83 10.38
CA SER A 413 21.36 -17.11 9.45
C SER A 413 20.72 -16.78 8.09
N ILE A 414 21.17 -15.66 7.53
CA ILE A 414 20.92 -15.27 6.14
C ILE A 414 22.14 -14.52 5.63
N TRP A 415 22.65 -14.87 4.46
CA TRP A 415 23.80 -14.19 3.85
C TRP A 415 25.01 -14.09 4.81
N ASP A 416 25.33 -15.19 5.51
CA ASP A 416 26.33 -15.26 6.59
C ASP A 416 26.13 -14.30 7.79
N LEU A 417 25.03 -13.55 7.82
CA LEU A 417 24.61 -12.75 8.97
C LEU A 417 23.91 -13.65 9.98
N ILE A 418 24.22 -13.44 11.26
CA ILE A 418 23.64 -14.13 12.41
C ILE A 418 22.99 -13.12 13.37
N ALA A 419 22.25 -13.58 14.36
CA ALA A 419 21.53 -12.72 15.32
C ALA A 419 22.40 -11.64 15.98
N SER A 420 23.67 -11.95 16.29
CA SER A 420 24.58 -10.99 16.92
C SER A 420 24.99 -9.86 15.98
N ASP A 421 25.01 -10.09 14.66
CA ASP A 421 25.28 -9.02 13.69
C ASP A 421 24.18 -7.97 13.75
N PHE A 422 22.91 -8.39 13.68
CA PHE A 422 21.75 -7.48 13.76
C PHE A 422 21.66 -6.77 15.10
N SER A 423 21.83 -7.50 16.21
CA SER A 423 21.78 -6.94 17.56
C SER A 423 22.88 -5.91 17.84
N ASN A 424 24.01 -6.01 17.14
CA ASN A 424 25.13 -5.10 17.31
C ASN A 424 24.97 -3.79 16.53
N LEU A 425 24.22 -3.78 15.43
CA LEU A 425 23.95 -2.58 14.65
C LEU A 425 23.27 -1.51 15.50
N VAL A 426 23.75 -0.27 15.38
CA VAL A 426 23.11 0.88 16.04
C VAL A 426 21.83 1.25 15.31
N ASN A 427 21.91 1.39 13.99
CA ASN A 427 20.76 1.59 13.13
C ASN A 427 20.60 0.38 12.23
N LEU A 428 19.43 -0.24 12.26
CA LEU A 428 19.05 -1.28 11.32
C LEU A 428 18.30 -0.67 10.14
N PRO A 429 18.13 -1.42 9.05
CA PRO A 429 17.12 -1.09 8.06
C PRO A 429 15.74 -0.86 8.71
N LEU A 430 14.93 0.06 8.16
CA LEU A 430 13.55 0.22 8.63
C LEU A 430 12.74 -1.06 8.38
N PHE A 431 12.83 -1.59 7.16
CA PHE A 431 12.19 -2.81 6.72
C PHE A 431 13.22 -3.77 6.09
N MET A 432 13.10 -5.05 6.39
CA MET A 432 13.89 -6.11 5.76
C MET A 432 12.99 -7.13 5.07
N PHE A 433 13.32 -7.45 3.84
CA PHE A 433 12.72 -8.54 3.10
C PHE A 433 13.81 -9.57 2.84
N THR A 434 13.63 -10.82 3.26
CA THR A 434 14.57 -11.89 2.90
C THR A 434 13.98 -12.95 1.98
N TRP A 435 14.89 -13.52 1.20
CA TRP A 435 14.68 -14.66 0.34
C TRP A 435 15.71 -15.74 0.69
N GLY A 436 15.47 -16.40 1.82
CA GLY A 436 16.22 -17.58 2.26
C GLY A 436 15.29 -18.57 2.94
N CYS A 437 15.70 -19.83 2.98
CA CYS A 437 14.90 -20.90 3.58
C CYS A 437 14.62 -20.58 5.05
N ALA A 438 13.35 -20.63 5.47
CA ALA A 438 12.94 -20.57 6.88
C ALA A 438 13.50 -19.41 7.74
N ASN A 439 13.87 -18.27 7.16
CA ASN A 439 14.41 -17.13 7.91
C ASN A 439 13.40 -16.50 8.90
N GLY A 440 12.11 -16.66 8.63
CA GLY A 440 11.02 -16.23 9.49
C GLY A 440 10.66 -17.23 10.57
N ASN A 441 11.19 -18.46 10.48
CA ASN A 441 10.99 -19.46 11.49
C ASN A 441 11.92 -19.19 12.69
N PHE A 442 11.37 -19.32 13.89
CA PHE A 442 12.09 -19.12 15.14
C PHE A 442 11.88 -20.28 16.12
N ILE A 443 11.13 -21.30 15.74
CA ILE A 443 10.80 -22.45 16.59
C ILE A 443 12.08 -23.18 16.95
N GLU A 444 12.26 -23.42 18.24
CA GLU A 444 13.46 -24.06 18.82
C GLU A 444 14.76 -23.26 18.61
N SER A 445 14.69 -22.04 18.09
CA SER A 445 15.84 -21.20 17.74
C SER A 445 15.62 -19.73 18.14
N GLU A 446 14.75 -19.43 19.10
CA GLU A 446 14.30 -18.06 19.40
C GLU A 446 15.46 -17.12 19.76
N LYS A 447 16.47 -17.63 20.47
CA LYS A 447 17.65 -16.84 20.89
C LYS A 447 18.60 -16.53 19.74
N ASP A 448 18.70 -17.44 18.78
CA ASP A 448 19.60 -17.32 17.63
C ASP A 448 18.87 -16.81 16.38
N SER A 449 17.55 -16.58 16.49
CA SER A 449 16.68 -16.15 15.41
C SER A 449 17.09 -14.78 14.87
N ILE A 450 17.46 -14.74 13.59
CA ILE A 450 17.83 -13.48 12.92
C ILE A 450 16.66 -12.51 12.86
N VAL A 451 15.43 -13.02 12.72
CA VAL A 451 14.25 -12.17 12.60
C VAL A 451 13.88 -11.53 13.93
N LEU A 452 13.97 -12.28 15.04
CA LEU A 452 13.79 -11.71 16.37
C LEU A 452 14.90 -10.72 16.74
N ALA A 453 16.16 -11.05 16.41
CA ALA A 453 17.29 -10.16 16.62
C ALA A 453 17.16 -8.84 15.83
N PHE A 454 16.61 -8.90 14.61
CA PHE A 454 16.35 -7.71 13.80
C PHE A 454 15.29 -6.81 14.46
N ILE A 455 14.12 -7.37 14.79
CA ILE A 455 13.04 -6.55 15.36
C ILE A 455 13.37 -6.00 16.74
N HIS A 456 14.28 -6.64 17.49
CA HIS A 456 14.75 -6.16 18.80
C HIS A 456 16.09 -5.42 18.76
N GLY A 457 16.60 -5.12 17.56
CA GLY A 457 17.78 -4.27 17.39
C GLY A 457 17.59 -2.86 17.94
N LYS A 458 18.69 -2.10 18.09
CA LYS A 458 18.71 -0.86 18.90
C LYS A 458 17.87 0.30 18.36
N ASN A 459 17.91 0.55 17.06
CA ASN A 459 17.15 1.62 16.40
C ASN A 459 16.68 1.16 15.02
N LEU A 460 15.48 1.58 14.61
CA LEU A 460 14.76 1.04 13.44
C LEU A 460 14.55 -0.48 13.59
N GLY A 461 14.56 -1.24 12.49
CA GLY A 461 14.24 -2.67 12.51
C GLY A 461 12.81 -2.91 12.94
N LEU A 462 11.85 -2.39 12.19
CA LEU A 462 10.44 -2.35 12.61
C LEU A 462 9.54 -3.35 11.88
N SER A 463 10.01 -3.92 10.78
CA SER A 463 9.26 -4.95 10.05
C SER A 463 10.21 -5.84 9.28
N PHE A 464 9.93 -7.14 9.31
CA PHE A 464 10.72 -8.15 8.63
C PHE A 464 9.78 -9.14 7.95
N LEU A 465 9.86 -9.23 6.63
CA LEU A 465 9.06 -10.14 5.81
C LEU A 465 9.95 -11.26 5.28
N SER A 466 9.62 -12.51 5.59
CA SER A 466 10.45 -13.65 5.21
C SER A 466 9.71 -14.97 5.21
N LYS A 467 10.32 -15.98 4.60
CA LYS A 467 9.78 -17.33 4.49
C LYS A 467 9.84 -18.10 5.81
N LEU A 468 8.83 -18.90 6.08
CA LEU A 468 8.72 -19.81 7.22
C LEU A 468 9.32 -21.20 6.93
N ASP A 469 9.44 -21.58 5.66
CA ASP A 469 10.01 -22.87 5.25
C ASP A 469 10.86 -22.79 3.95
N SER A 470 11.37 -23.95 3.50
CA SER A 470 12.23 -24.12 2.33
C SER A 470 11.50 -24.52 1.04
N ASN A 471 10.23 -24.93 1.12
CA ASN A 471 9.51 -25.67 0.07
C ASN A 471 8.86 -24.76 -0.99
N ASP A 472 8.84 -23.44 -0.78
CA ASP A 472 8.59 -22.45 -1.83
C ASP A 472 9.54 -22.55 -3.03
N ILE A 473 10.64 -23.30 -2.93
CA ILE A 473 11.66 -23.45 -3.99
C ILE A 473 11.22 -24.41 -5.10
N ASP A 474 10.29 -25.35 -4.83
CA ASP A 474 9.92 -26.41 -5.79
C ASP A 474 8.73 -26.04 -6.72
N VAL A 475 8.43 -24.75 -6.85
CA VAL A 475 7.46 -24.20 -7.81
C VAL A 475 7.87 -24.50 -9.27
N TYR A 476 9.11 -24.92 -9.50
CA TYR A 476 9.61 -25.38 -10.79
C TYR A 476 9.22 -26.82 -11.14
N SER A 477 8.37 -27.49 -10.34
CA SER A 477 7.87 -28.85 -10.57
C SER A 477 6.91 -28.97 -11.76
N GLY A 478 7.32 -28.53 -12.95
CA GLY A 478 6.82 -28.91 -14.28
C GLY A 478 5.37 -28.58 -14.66
N ASN A 479 4.49 -28.32 -13.69
CA ASN A 479 3.05 -28.18 -13.87
C ASN A 479 2.61 -26.73 -14.03
N CYS A 480 3.48 -25.76 -13.72
CA CYS A 480 3.25 -24.34 -14.00
C CYS A 480 4.57 -23.59 -14.20
N PRO A 481 5.10 -23.55 -15.44
CA PRO A 481 6.36 -22.90 -15.76
C PRO A 481 6.43 -21.42 -15.35
N ASP A 482 5.28 -20.72 -15.33
CA ASP A 482 5.19 -19.29 -14.98
C ASP A 482 4.87 -19.03 -13.50
N CYS A 483 4.47 -20.04 -12.74
CA CYS A 483 4.17 -19.87 -11.31
C CYS A 483 5.45 -19.57 -10.52
N GLY A 484 6.58 -20.14 -10.93
CA GLY A 484 7.89 -19.82 -10.33
C GLY A 484 8.17 -18.32 -10.45
N THR A 485 7.81 -17.70 -11.57
CA THR A 485 7.98 -16.26 -11.80
C THR A 485 7.09 -15.41 -10.92
N PHE A 486 5.88 -15.87 -10.54
CA PHE A 486 4.96 -15.12 -9.68
C PHE A 486 5.29 -15.30 -8.19
N VAL A 487 5.48 -16.55 -7.75
CA VAL A 487 5.87 -16.89 -6.37
C VAL A 487 7.21 -16.23 -6.02
N ASN A 488 8.12 -16.15 -7.00
CA ASN A 488 9.43 -15.52 -6.86
C ASN A 488 9.46 -14.03 -7.21
N ASN A 489 8.32 -13.34 -7.15
CA ASN A 489 8.22 -11.94 -7.53
C ASN A 489 8.09 -10.99 -6.34
N GLN A 490 9.20 -10.76 -5.63
CA GLN A 490 9.34 -9.65 -4.67
C GLN A 490 8.94 -8.28 -5.25
N PHE A 491 8.91 -8.11 -6.58
CA PHE A 491 8.45 -6.86 -7.17
C PHE A 491 6.96 -6.62 -7.00
N ASN A 492 6.12 -7.67 -6.91
CA ASN A 492 4.69 -7.46 -6.66
C ASN A 492 4.48 -6.80 -5.29
N PHE A 493 5.24 -7.22 -4.27
CA PHE A 493 5.24 -6.55 -2.97
C PHE A 493 5.71 -5.11 -3.09
N PHE A 494 6.87 -4.89 -3.70
CA PHE A 494 7.43 -3.54 -3.80
C PHE A 494 6.60 -2.61 -4.68
N LYS A 495 5.90 -3.11 -5.72
CA LYS A 495 4.92 -2.34 -6.49
C LYS A 495 3.91 -1.66 -5.54
N TYR A 496 3.29 -2.44 -4.66
CA TYR A 496 2.32 -1.93 -3.71
C TYR A 496 2.95 -1.04 -2.63
N TYR A 497 4.06 -1.48 -2.05
CA TYR A 497 4.77 -0.70 -1.03
C TYR A 497 5.18 0.70 -1.55
N ASN A 498 5.57 0.79 -2.82
CA ASN A 498 5.95 2.05 -3.47
C ASN A 498 4.77 2.92 -3.90
N GLU A 499 3.56 2.36 -3.99
CA GLU A 499 2.33 3.13 -4.09
C GLU A 499 1.94 3.76 -2.73
N GLY A 500 2.80 3.59 -1.72
CA GLY A 500 2.62 4.10 -0.37
C GLY A 500 1.90 3.12 0.54
N GLN A 501 1.60 1.89 0.11
CA GLN A 501 0.99 0.92 1.00
C GLN A 501 1.94 0.52 2.13
N TYR A 502 1.39 0.22 3.30
CA TYR A 502 2.18 -0.32 4.40
C TYR A 502 2.42 -1.82 4.20
N VAL A 503 3.41 -2.41 4.89
CA VAL A 503 3.85 -3.81 4.69
C VAL A 503 2.68 -4.80 4.67
N GLY A 504 1.77 -4.74 5.65
CA GLY A 504 0.60 -5.62 5.72
C GLY A 504 -0.35 -5.49 4.53
N GLU A 505 -0.70 -4.27 4.13
CA GLU A 505 -1.57 -3.99 2.98
C GLU A 505 -0.92 -4.44 1.66
N ALA A 506 0.36 -4.11 1.49
CA ALA A 506 1.13 -4.53 0.33
C ALA A 506 1.22 -6.06 0.23
N TRP A 507 1.43 -6.73 1.36
CA TRP A 507 1.50 -8.18 1.42
C TRP A 507 0.16 -8.85 1.10
N LEU A 508 -0.92 -8.37 1.72
CA LEU A 508 -2.27 -8.88 1.45
C LEU A 508 -2.66 -8.74 -0.03
N ASN A 509 -2.30 -7.61 -0.66
CA ASN A 509 -2.57 -7.41 -2.09
C ASN A 509 -1.75 -8.35 -2.98
N VAL A 510 -0.54 -8.74 -2.58
CA VAL A 510 0.22 -9.79 -3.29
C VAL A 510 -0.48 -11.13 -3.20
N GLU A 511 -0.97 -11.50 -2.01
CA GLU A 511 -1.73 -12.74 -1.80
C GLU A 511 -3.03 -12.75 -2.62
N HIS A 512 -3.75 -11.62 -2.67
CA HIS A 512 -4.97 -11.50 -3.48
C HIS A 512 -4.70 -11.59 -4.97
N ASP A 513 -3.63 -10.93 -5.46
CA ASP A 513 -3.20 -11.07 -6.85
C ASP A 513 -2.83 -12.52 -7.17
N PHE A 514 -2.20 -13.23 -6.23
CA PHE A 514 -1.87 -14.65 -6.40
C PHE A 514 -3.11 -15.52 -6.48
N ALA A 515 -4.07 -15.34 -5.56
CA ALA A 515 -5.32 -16.09 -5.54
C ALA A 515 -6.14 -15.86 -6.83
N ALA A 516 -6.11 -14.64 -7.38
CA ALA A 516 -6.77 -14.29 -8.63
C ALA A 516 -5.99 -14.73 -9.90
N TYR A 517 -4.73 -15.14 -9.77
CA TYR A 517 -3.87 -15.45 -10.90
C TYR A 517 -4.33 -16.71 -11.64
N LYS A 518 -4.33 -16.60 -12.98
CA LYS A 518 -4.63 -17.69 -13.91
C LYS A 518 -3.39 -17.95 -14.76
N ASP A 519 -3.07 -19.22 -14.95
CA ASP A 519 -1.97 -19.61 -15.83
C ASP A 519 -2.27 -19.20 -17.30
N PRO A 520 -1.29 -19.28 -18.23
CA PRO A 520 -1.50 -18.95 -19.64
C PRO A 520 -2.57 -19.79 -20.35
N SER A 521 -2.95 -20.94 -19.79
CA SER A 521 -4.04 -21.79 -20.29
C SER A 521 -5.43 -21.35 -19.77
N GLY A 522 -5.46 -20.34 -18.90
CA GLY A 522 -6.64 -19.78 -18.28
C GLY A 522 -7.13 -20.55 -17.05
N GLN A 523 -6.35 -21.52 -16.55
CA GLN A 523 -6.69 -22.29 -15.36
C GLN A 523 -6.29 -21.53 -14.09
N PRO A 524 -7.14 -21.49 -13.05
CA PRO A 524 -6.76 -20.93 -11.76
C PRO A 524 -5.55 -21.67 -11.17
N VAL A 525 -4.61 -20.92 -10.59
CA VAL A 525 -3.44 -21.53 -9.96
C VAL A 525 -3.77 -22.34 -8.70
N GLY A 526 -4.94 -22.11 -8.09
CA GLY A 526 -5.45 -22.92 -6.98
C GLY A 526 -5.70 -24.40 -7.30
N ASP A 527 -5.82 -24.77 -8.59
CA ASP A 527 -5.91 -26.18 -9.03
C ASP A 527 -4.54 -26.85 -9.17
N LEU A 528 -3.44 -26.09 -9.10
CA LEU A 528 -2.09 -26.63 -9.07
C LEU A 528 -1.77 -27.13 -7.66
N ASN A 529 -1.09 -28.28 -7.61
CA ASN A 529 -0.57 -28.91 -6.39
C ASN A 529 0.23 -27.96 -5.46
N LEU A 530 0.71 -26.83 -5.98
CA LEU A 530 1.38 -25.75 -5.25
C LEU A 530 0.57 -25.23 -4.05
N TYR A 531 -0.69 -24.86 -4.28
CA TYR A 531 -1.57 -24.37 -3.21
C TYR A 531 -1.95 -25.48 -2.21
N ARG A 532 -1.88 -26.76 -2.65
CA ARG A 532 -2.27 -27.94 -1.86
C ARG A 532 -1.15 -28.51 -1.00
N LEU A 533 0.11 -28.30 -1.39
CA LEU A 533 1.27 -28.94 -0.76
C LEU A 533 2.04 -27.99 0.15
N SER A 534 2.29 -26.75 -0.25
CA SER A 534 3.01 -25.78 0.60
C SER A 534 2.11 -24.75 1.28
N GLY A 535 0.88 -24.55 0.79
CA GLY A 535 0.24 -23.23 0.89
C GLY A 535 1.04 -22.22 0.06
N PRO A 536 0.45 -21.16 -0.50
CA PRO A 536 1.27 -20.12 -1.09
C PRO A 536 2.26 -19.58 -0.04
N LEU A 537 3.42 -19.10 -0.48
CA LEU A 537 4.22 -18.06 0.16
C LEU A 537 4.13 -18.02 1.69
N GLN A 538 4.42 -19.11 2.41
CA GLN A 538 4.38 -19.10 3.87
C GLN A 538 5.39 -18.09 4.37
N ARG A 539 4.91 -16.87 4.60
CA ARG A 539 5.68 -15.73 5.02
C ARG A 539 5.08 -15.19 6.29
N ILE A 540 5.95 -14.61 7.07
CA ILE A 540 5.60 -13.98 8.32
C ILE A 540 6.07 -12.53 8.27
N ILE A 541 5.19 -11.64 8.71
CA ILE A 541 5.57 -10.26 9.05
C ILE A 541 5.92 -10.27 10.53
N MET A 542 7.21 -10.27 10.83
CA MET A 542 7.69 -10.08 12.19
C MET A 542 7.86 -8.59 12.46
N GLY A 543 7.33 -8.12 13.59
CA GLY A 543 7.21 -6.70 13.90
C GLY A 543 5.89 -6.10 13.39
N SER A 544 5.94 -4.82 13.00
CA SER A 544 4.77 -4.02 12.68
C SER A 544 4.42 -4.21 11.21
N PRO A 545 3.17 -4.57 10.86
CA PRO A 545 2.72 -4.55 9.48
C PRO A 545 2.53 -3.12 8.97
N PHE A 546 2.51 -2.11 9.84
CA PHE A 546 2.18 -0.72 9.49
C PHE A 546 3.37 0.11 9.00
N ILE A 547 4.51 -0.52 8.73
CA ILE A 547 5.68 0.17 8.21
C ILE A 547 5.44 0.50 6.74
N TYR A 548 5.74 1.73 6.34
CA TYR A 548 5.55 2.24 4.99
C TYR A 548 6.80 3.00 4.56
N SER A 549 6.96 3.20 3.26
CA SER A 549 8.01 4.05 2.71
C SER A 549 7.67 5.53 2.93
N PRO A 550 8.39 6.29 3.78
CA PRO A 550 8.18 7.73 3.88
C PRO A 550 8.49 8.43 2.55
N THR A 551 9.31 7.81 1.71
CA THR A 551 9.63 8.27 0.36
C THR A 551 8.45 8.17 -0.58
N ALA A 552 7.68 7.08 -0.53
CA ALA A 552 6.53 6.85 -1.41
C ALA A 552 5.30 7.68 -1.05
N ARG A 553 5.12 8.04 0.23
CA ARG A 553 3.97 8.85 0.71
C ARG A 553 4.21 10.37 0.72
N GLN A 554 5.37 10.85 0.29
CA GLN A 554 5.70 12.28 0.11
C GLN A 554 5.33 12.74 -1.29
#